data_AF-A0A9N9MTV3-F1
#
_entry.id   AF-A0A9N9MTV3-F1
#
_cell.length_a   1.000
_cell.length_b   1.000
_cell.length_c   1.000
_cell.angle_alpha   90.00
_cell.angle_beta   90.00
_cell.angle_gamma   90.00
#
_symmetry.space_group_name_H-M   'P 1'
#
loop_
_entity.id
_entity.type
_entity.pdbx_description
1 polymer ?
#
loop_
_entity_poly.entity_id
_entity_poly.type
_entity_poly.pdbx_seq_one_letter_code
_entity_poly.pdbx_strand_id
1 'polypeptide(L)'
;MVYDTTSGVICIVVFSISNIGLLISWMMFISKERKFYKRLKEGYYFIEDNYRWRRRRLLMVHPSNIDQTLDIPRIIDPALIIS
;
A
#
# COMPACT_ATOMS: atom_id res chain seq x y z
N MET A 1 -46.10 39.70 0.29
CA MET A 1 -45.48 38.49 -0.29
C MET A 1 -45.47 37.44 0.79
N VAL A 2 -46.34 36.44 0.70
CA VAL A 2 -46.31 35.28 1.61
C VAL A 2 -45.13 34.44 1.16
N TYR A 3 -44.07 34.39 1.97
CA TYR A 3 -42.96 33.48 1.71
C TYR A 3 -43.50 32.05 1.80
N ASP A 4 -43.33 31.27 0.73
CA ASP A 4 -43.73 29.87 0.67
C ASP A 4 -42.76 29.05 1.55
N THR A 5 -43.02 29.07 2.86
CA THR A 5 -42.17 28.46 3.90
C THR A 5 -41.99 26.95 3.69
N THR A 6 -42.96 26.29 3.05
CA THR A 6 -42.95 24.88 2.68
C THR A 6 -41.82 24.55 1.70
N SER A 7 -41.62 25.36 0.67
CA SER A 7 -40.56 25.16 -0.33
C SER A 7 -39.16 25.30 0.29
N GLY A 8 -38.98 26.28 1.18
CA GLY A 8 -37.73 26.49 1.90
C GLY A 8 -37.35 25.31 2.79
N VAL A 9 -38.33 24.73 3.49
CA VAL A 9 -38.11 23.54 4.34
C VAL A 9 -37.67 22.34 3.50
N ILE A 10 -38.30 22.11 2.33
CA ILE A 10 -37.92 21.01 1.44
C ILE A 10 -36.48 21.18 0.96
N CYS A 11 -36.06 22.39 0.58
CA CYS A 11 -34.68 22.66 0.17
C CYS A 11 -33.66 22.36 1.27
N ILE A 12 -33.96 22.74 2.53
CA ILE A 12 -33.08 22.49 3.68
C ILE A 12 -32.95 20.98 3.94
N VAL A 13 -34.04 20.23 3.84
CA VAL A 13 -34.04 18.77 4.04
C VAL A 13 -33.21 18.09 2.97
N VAL A 14 -33.40 18.44 1.69
CA VAL A 14 -32.62 17.86 0.58
C VAL A 14 -31.13 18.19 0.74
N PHE A 15 -30.79 19.44 1.06
CA PHE A 15 -29.41 19.85 1.29
C PHE A 15 -28.76 19.08 2.44
N SER A 16 -29.50 18.84 3.52
CA SER A 16 -29.02 18.07 4.68
C SER A 16 -28.75 16.61 4.31
N ILE A 17 -29.67 15.98 3.58
CA ILE A 17 -29.52 14.60 3.11
C ILE A 17 -28.31 14.47 2.18
N SER A 18 -28.12 15.41 1.24
CA SER A 18 -26.97 15.42 0.34
C SER A 18 -25.64 15.54 1.10
N ASN A 19 -25.56 16.41 2.11
CA ASN A 19 -24.35 16.56 2.92
C ASN A 19 -24.04 15.32 3.76
N ILE A 20 -25.06 14.69 4.34
CA ILE A 20 -24.90 13.42 5.07
C ILE A 20 -24.37 12.33 4.12
N GLY A 21 -24.92 12.26 2.90
CA GLY A 21 -24.45 11.33 1.87
C GLY A 21 -22.98 11.54 1.54
N LEU A 22 -22.56 12.79 1.31
CA LEU A 22 -21.14 13.13 1.05
C LEU A 22 -20.23 12.72 2.21
N LEU A 23 -20.64 12.99 3.46
CA LEU A 23 -19.87 12.60 4.65
C LEU A 23 -19.69 11.08 4.72
N ILE A 24 -20.74 10.31 4.47
CA ILE A 24 -20.68 8.85 4.48
C ILE A 24 -19.74 8.33 3.39
N SER A 25 -19.87 8.85 2.15
CA SER A 25 -18.97 8.48 1.04
C SER A 25 -17.51 8.78 1.36
N TRP A 26 -17.25 9.94 1.97
CA TRP A 26 -15.90 10.33 2.40
C TRP A 26 -15.33 9.39 3.47
N MET A 27 -16.13 9.02 4.48
CA MET A 27 -15.70 8.06 5.51
C MET A 27 -15.40 6.67 4.91
N MET A 28 -16.21 6.21 3.96
CA MET A 28 -15.94 4.95 3.26
C MET A 28 -14.64 5.01 2.44
N PHE A 29 -14.38 6.14 1.78
CA PHE A 29 -13.16 6.37 1.02
C PHE A 29 -11.92 6.30 1.92
N ILE A 30 -11.89 7.06 3.02
CA ILE A 30 -10.79 7.03 4.00
C ILE A 30 -10.56 5.61 4.52
N SER A 31 -11.64 4.87 4.81
CA SER A 31 -11.54 3.50 5.32
C SER A 31 -10.90 2.54 4.31
N LYS A 32 -11.26 2.67 3.03
CA LYS A 32 -10.67 1.88 1.94
C LYS A 32 -9.21 2.28 1.72
N GLU A 33 -8.91 3.57 1.71
CA GLU A 33 -7.55 4.09 1.56
C GLU A 33 -6.64 3.58 2.68
N ARG A 34 -7.06 3.64 3.95
CA ARG A 34 -6.32 3.08 5.08
C ARG A 34 -6.03 1.59 4.91
N LYS A 35 -7.01 0.80 4.46
CA LYS A 35 -6.82 -0.64 4.21
C LYS A 35 -5.82 -0.89 3.07
N PHE A 36 -5.90 -0.10 2.00
CA PHE A 36 -4.99 -0.21 0.87
C PHE A 36 -3.56 0.16 1.26
N TYR A 37 -3.35 1.28 1.96
CA TYR A 37 -2.06 1.68 2.50
C TYR A 37 -1.46 0.65 3.45
N LYS A 38 -2.29 0.02 4.31
CA LYS A 38 -1.81 -1.04 5.20
C LYS A 38 -1.27 -2.23 4.40
N ARG A 39 -2.01 -2.71 3.40
CA ARG A 39 -1.56 -3.81 2.53
C ARG A 39 -0.30 -3.46 1.74
N LEU A 40 -0.21 -2.23 1.24
CA LEU A 40 0.98 -1.73 0.54
C LEU A 40 2.20 -1.71 1.47
N LYS A 41 2.03 -1.21 2.69
CA LYS A 41 3.09 -1.17 3.71
C LYS A 41 3.55 -2.58 4.10
N GLU A 42 2.62 -3.51 4.30
CA GLU A 42 2.93 -4.93 4.57
C GLU A 42 3.67 -5.57 3.39
N GLY A 43 3.23 -5.34 2.16
CA GLY A 43 3.92 -5.82 0.95
C GLY A 43 5.32 -5.22 0.78
N TYR A 44 5.49 -3.94 1.09
CA TYR A 44 6.79 -3.26 1.05
C TYR A 44 7.76 -3.88 2.06
N TYR A 45 7.34 -4.08 3.32
CA TYR A 45 8.19 -4.71 4.33
C TYR A 45 8.54 -6.15 3.96
N PHE A 46 7.61 -6.90 3.37
CA PHE A 46 7.89 -8.26 2.89
C PHE A 46 9.00 -8.29 1.82
N ILE A 47 8.97 -7.33 0.88
CA ILE A 47 10.02 -7.22 -0.14
C ILE A 47 11.34 -6.79 0.50
N GLU A 48 11.31 -5.81 1.40
CA GLU A 48 12.50 -5.31 2.09
C GLU A 48 13.19 -6.42 2.93
N ASP A 49 12.42 -7.20 3.68
CA ASP A 49 12.95 -8.33 4.46
C ASP A 49 13.54 -9.42 3.56
N ASN A 50 12.90 -9.74 2.43
CA ASN A 50 13.46 -10.67 1.45
C ASN A 50 14.79 -10.17 0.87
N TYR A 51 14.88 -8.89 0.52
CA TYR A 51 16.13 -8.30 0.04
C TYR A 51 17.22 -8.31 1.10
N ARG A 52 16.88 -7.96 2.35
CA ARG A 52 17.83 -8.01 3.48
C ARG A 52 18.31 -9.43 3.73
N TRP A 53 17.41 -10.42 3.72
CA TRP A 53 17.76 -11.83 3.89
C TRP A 53 18.70 -12.32 2.79
N ARG A 54 18.37 -12.02 1.51
CA ARG A 54 19.24 -12.37 0.37
C ARG A 54 20.62 -11.73 0.50
N ARG A 55 20.68 -10.45 0.87
CA ARG A 55 21.94 -9.72 1.04
C ARG A 55 22.80 -10.32 2.15
N ARG A 56 22.21 -10.69 3.30
CA ARG A 56 22.96 -11.33 4.39
C ARG A 56 23.54 -12.68 3.97
N ARG A 57 22.79 -13.49 3.21
CA ARG A 57 23.31 -14.76 2.68
C ARG A 57 24.43 -14.55 1.66
N LEU A 58 24.29 -13.56 0.77
CA LEU A 58 25.35 -13.22 -0.19
C LEU A 58 26.65 -12.79 0.48
N LEU A 59 26.59 -12.07 1.62
CA LEU A 59 27.79 -11.70 2.39
C LEU A 59 28.51 -12.90 3.03
N MET A 60 27.81 -14.02 3.23
CA MET A 60 28.40 -15.26 3.75
C MET A 60 29.06 -16.10 2.64
N VAL A 61 28.77 -15.82 1.37
CA VAL A 61 29.39 -16.49 0.23
C VAL A 61 30.72 -15.79 -0.07
N HIS A 62 31.81 -16.57 -0.09
CA HIS A 62 33.13 -16.04 -0.43
C HIS A 62 33.10 -15.41 -1.84
N PRO A 63 33.72 -14.23 -2.07
CA PRO A 63 33.64 -13.51 -3.35
C PRO A 63 34.09 -14.32 -4.57
N SER A 64 34.97 -15.30 -4.39
CA SER A 64 35.40 -16.23 -5.46
C SER A 64 34.27 -17.11 -6.01
N ASN A 65 33.19 -17.26 -5.27
CA ASN A 65 32.04 -18.09 -5.62
C ASN A 65 30.90 -17.25 -6.25
N ILE A 66 31.18 -15.97 -6.53
CA ILE A 66 30.28 -15.05 -7.22
C ILE A 66 30.85 -14.82 -8.62
N ASP A 67 30.09 -15.21 -9.63
CA ASP A 67 30.38 -14.89 -11.02
C ASP A 67 30.06 -13.41 -11.26
N GLN A 68 31.12 -12.62 -11.46
CA GLN A 68 31.05 -11.19 -11.75
C GLN A 68 31.14 -10.89 -13.25
N THR A 69 31.22 -11.91 -14.10
CA THR A 69 31.32 -11.72 -15.57
C THR A 69 29.98 -11.36 -16.21
N LEU A 70 28.88 -11.48 -15.48
CA LEU A 70 27.53 -11.09 -15.89
C LEU A 70 27.13 -9.74 -15.28
N ASP A 71 26.35 -8.94 -16.03
CA ASP A 71 25.75 -7.67 -15.56
C ASP A 71 24.94 -7.82 -14.25
N ILE A 72 24.54 -9.05 -13.91
CA ILE A 72 23.90 -9.39 -12.64
C ILE A 72 24.78 -10.45 -11.95
N PRO A 73 25.42 -10.12 -10.81
CA PRO A 73 26.28 -11.07 -10.12
C PRO A 73 25.48 -12.30 -9.67
N ARG A 74 25.96 -13.49 -10.04
CA ARG A 74 25.29 -14.78 -9.77
C ARG A 74 26.21 -15.67 -8.94
N ILE A 75 25.65 -16.45 -8.04
CA ILE A 75 26.41 -17.46 -7.28
C ILE A 75 26.72 -18.63 -8.21
N ILE A 76 28.01 -19.01 -8.31
CA ILE A 76 28.52 -20.08 -9.19
C ILE A 76 27.99 -21.45 -8.74
N ASP A 77 27.92 -21.68 -7.42
CA ASP A 77 27.39 -22.90 -6.84
C ASP A 77 26.21 -22.61 -5.88
N PRO A 78 24.96 -22.95 -6.25
CA PRO A 78 23.80 -22.71 -5.40
C PRO A 78 23.78 -23.55 -4.12
N ALA A 79 24.60 -24.61 -4.01
CA ALA A 79 24.69 -25.43 -2.80
C ALA A 79 25.28 -24.65 -1.59
N LEU A 80 26.09 -23.62 -1.85
CA LEU A 80 26.68 -22.74 -0.84
C LEU A 80 25.66 -21.85 -0.11
N ILE A 81 24.41 -21.79 -0.58
CA ILE A 81 23.35 -20.99 0.02
C ILE A 81 22.63 -21.76 1.14
N ILE A 82 22.83 -23.08 1.23
CA ILE A 82 22.02 -24.02 2.03
C ILE A 82 22.73 -24.49 3.32
N SER A 83 24.04 -24.22 3.49
CA SER A 83 24.78 -24.58 4.72
C SER A 83 24.63 -23.54 5.83
#